data_AF-A0A972GL03-F1
#
_entry.id   AF-A0A972GL03-F1
#
_cell.length_a   1.000
_cell.length_b   1.000
_cell.length_c   1.000
_cell.angle_alpha   90.00
_cell.angle_beta   90.00
_cell.angle_gamma   90.00
#
_symmetry.space_group_name_H-M   'P 1'
#
loop_
_entity.id
_entity.type
_entity.pdbx_description
1 polymer ?
#
loop_
_entity_poly.entity_id
_entity_poly.type
_entity_poly.pdbx_seq_one_letter_code
_entity_poly.pdbx_strand_id
1 'polypeptide(L)' 'MVTVEQIIEYTERVIAEDRLSGNRAGLWNTQRAAAFLMAAAQASGDKETARTFHVLAAEAANKHEEIGGEDN' A
#
# COMPACT_ATOMS: atom_id res chain seq x y z
N MET A 1 -5.26 18.43 -10.41
CA MET A 1 -4.45 17.29 -10.91
C MET A 1 -3.90 16.60 -9.69
N VAL A 2 -4.04 15.28 -9.61
CA VAL A 2 -3.46 14.49 -8.51
C VAL A 2 -2.04 14.10 -8.90
N THR A 3 -1.07 14.30 -8.00
CA THR A 3 0.34 13.94 -8.24
C THR A 3 0.67 12.57 -7.66
N VAL A 4 1.83 12.02 -8.04
CA VAL A 4 2.31 10.74 -7.51
C VAL A 4 2.58 10.84 -6.02
N GLU A 5 3.16 11.95 -5.55
CA GLU A 5 3.43 12.21 -4.13
C GLU A 5 2.14 12.23 -3.32
N GLN A 6 1.09 12.88 -3.83
CA GLN A 6 -0.22 12.90 -3.17
C GLN A 6 -0.85 11.51 -3.09
N ILE A 7 -0.61 10.64 -4.08
CA ILE A 7 -1.07 9.25 -4.05
C ILE A 7 -0.28 8.46 -3.00
N ILE A 8 1.03 8.66 -2.90
CA ILE A 8 1.89 8.03 -1.89
C ILE A 8 1.42 8.41 -0.48
N GLU A 9 1.33 9.70 -0.18
CA GLU A 9 0.88 10.21 1.13
C GLU A 9 -0.53 9.70 1.49
N TYR A 10 -1.43 9.67 0.50
CA TYR A 10 -2.76 9.11 0.71
C TYR A 10 -2.72 7.62 1.03
N THR A 11 -1.88 6.85 0.32
CA THR A 11 -1.75 5.40 0.50
C THR A 11 -1.19 5.08 1.89
N GLU A 12 -0.15 5.80 2.33
CA GLU A 12 0.41 5.68 3.69
C GLU A 12 -0.67 5.90 4.76
N ARG A 13 -1.46 6.97 4.61
CA ARG A 13 -2.55 7.27 5.54
C ARG A 13 -3.60 6.16 5.56
N VAL A 14 -4.01 5.64 4.41
CA VAL A 14 -5.01 4.55 4.34
C VAL A 14 -4.49 3.28 5.02
N ILE A 15 -3.22 2.92 4.84
CA ILE A 15 -2.61 1.78 5.54
C ILE A 15 -2.69 1.98 7.06
N ALA A 16 -2.36 3.17 7.55
CA ALA A 16 -2.43 3.48 8.98
C ALA A 16 -3.87 3.42 9.52
N GLU A 17 -4.82 4.01 8.81
CA GLU A 17 -6.24 4.02 9.19
C GLU A 17 -6.85 2.61 9.19
N ASP A 18 -6.59 1.82 8.13
CA ASP A 18 -7.09 0.45 8.02
C ASP A 18 -6.46 -0.45 9.07
N ARG A 19 -5.18 -0.26 9.40
CA ARG A 19 -4.54 -0.97 10.51
C ARG A 19 -5.22 -0.66 11.84
N LEU A 20 -5.40 0.62 12.17
CA LEU A 20 -5.97 1.05 13.44
C LEU A 20 -7.43 0.61 13.61
N SER A 21 -8.18 0.51 12.51
CA SER A 21 -9.57 0.08 12.51
C SER A 21 -9.75 -1.44 12.38
N GLY A 22 -8.67 -2.22 12.24
CA GLY A 22 -8.74 -3.66 12.00
C GLY A 22 -9.30 -4.03 10.62
N ASN A 23 -9.31 -3.09 9.66
CA ASN A 23 -9.88 -3.29 8.33
C ASN A 23 -8.96 -4.11 7.42
N ARG A 24 -8.99 -5.43 7.59
CA ARG A 24 -8.20 -6.38 6.77
C ARG A 24 -8.49 -6.26 5.27
N ALA A 25 -9.75 -6.08 4.89
CA ALA A 25 -10.13 -5.93 3.49
C ALA A 25 -9.53 -4.64 2.88
N GLY A 26 -9.50 -3.56 3.65
CA GLY A 26 -8.84 -2.31 3.27
C GLY A 26 -7.35 -2.48 3.00
N LEU A 27 -6.62 -3.14 3.91
CA LEU A 27 -5.19 -3.45 3.74
C LEU A 27 -4.92 -4.31 2.51
N TRP A 28 -5.75 -5.34 2.27
CA TRP A 28 -5.64 -6.19 1.07
C TRP A 28 -5.86 -5.39 -0.23
N ASN A 29 -6.86 -4.50 -0.24
CA ASN A 29 -7.11 -3.64 -1.39
C ASN A 29 -5.95 -2.67 -1.63
N THR A 30 -5.42 -2.08 -0.57
CA THR A 30 -4.29 -1.14 -0.63
C THR A 30 -3.02 -1.83 -1.13
N GLN A 31 -2.73 -3.05 -0.68
CA GLN A 31 -1.64 -3.88 -1.21
C GLN A 31 -1.74 -4.05 -2.73
N ARG A 32 -2.94 -4.41 -3.24
CA ARG A 32 -3.15 -4.63 -4.67
C ARG A 32 -3.03 -3.34 -5.47
N ALA A 33 -3.56 -2.23 -4.96
CA ALA A 33 -3.43 -0.93 -5.59
C ALA A 33 -1.97 -0.47 -5.68
N ALA A 34 -1.21 -0.59 -4.58
CA ALA A 34 0.21 -0.27 -4.56
C ALA A 34 1.02 -1.16 -5.52
N ALA A 35 0.74 -2.46 -5.57
CA ALA A 35 1.39 -3.37 -6.52
C ALA A 35 1.09 -3.01 -7.99
N PHE A 36 -0.14 -2.57 -8.29
CA PHE A 36 -0.50 -2.09 -9.62
C PHE A 36 0.26 -0.81 -9.99
N LEU A 37 0.35 0.16 -9.09
CA LEU A 37 1.06 1.42 -9.29
C LEU A 37 2.58 1.20 -9.41
N MET A 38 3.15 0.25 -8.65
CA MET A 38 4.53 -0.21 -8.82
C MET A 38 4.78 -0.68 -10.27
N ALA A 39 3.91 -1.54 -10.80
CA ALA A 39 4.05 -2.04 -12.17
C ALA A 39 3.94 -0.91 -13.22
N ALA A 40 3.05 0.06 -13.00
CA ALA A 40 2.92 1.23 -13.86
C ALA A 40 4.20 2.10 -13.85
N ALA A 41 4.79 2.35 -12.67
CA ALA A 41 6.03 3.09 -12.53
C ALA A 41 7.24 2.34 -13.15
N GLN A 42 7.28 1.01 -13.03
CA GLN A 42 8.29 0.20 -13.71
C GLN A 42 8.19 0.33 -15.24
N ALA A 43 6.97 0.30 -15.78
CA ALA A 43 6.73 0.43 -17.21
C ALA A 43 7.11 1.82 -17.76
N SER A 44 7.05 2.87 -16.92
CA SER A 44 7.48 4.22 -17.31
C SER A 44 8.98 4.47 -17.09
N GLY A 45 9.71 3.52 -16.50
CA GLY A 45 11.13 3.68 -16.14
C GLY A 45 11.38 4.46 -14.85
N ASP A 46 10.33 4.81 -14.11
CA ASP A 46 10.42 5.49 -12.81
C ASP A 46 10.71 4.48 -11.69
N LYS A 47 12.00 4.21 -11.51
CA LYS A 47 12.51 3.24 -10.53
C LYS A 47 12.27 3.68 -9.08
N GLU A 48 12.27 4.98 -8.82
CA GLU A 48 12.11 5.53 -7.48
C GLU A 48 10.67 5.33 -7.02
N THR A 49 9.70 5.79 -7.83
CA THR A 49 8.28 5.59 -7.55
C THR A 49 7.91 4.11 -7.47
N ALA A 50 8.47 3.27 -8.35
CA ALA A 50 8.25 1.82 -8.28
C ALA A 50 8.72 1.23 -6.95
N ARG A 51 9.91 1.63 -6.47
CA ARG A 51 10.43 1.19 -5.18
C ARG A 51 9.54 1.65 -4.02
N THR A 52 9.05 2.88 -4.06
CA THR A 52 8.15 3.40 -3.02
C THR A 52 6.86 2.59 -2.94
N PHE A 53 6.19 2.35 -4.08
CA PHE A 53 4.99 1.53 -4.10
C PHE A 53 5.23 0.06 -3.74
N HIS A 54 6.43 -0.48 -4.01
CA HIS A 54 6.81 -1.80 -3.53
C HIS A 54 6.83 -1.87 -2.00
N VAL A 55 7.40 -0.85 -1.34
CA VAL A 55 7.44 -0.77 0.13
C VAL A 55 6.03 -0.67 0.69
N LEU A 56 5.17 0.18 0.12
CA LEU A 56 3.78 0.34 0.56
C LEU A 56 2.96 -0.95 0.41
N ALA A 57 3.16 -1.68 -0.69
CA ALA A 57 2.50 -2.97 -0.90
C ALA A 57 2.94 -4.00 0.15
N ALA A 58 4.24 -4.06 0.46
CA ALA A 58 4.77 -4.95 1.48
C ALA A 58 4.28 -4.56 2.89
N GLU A 59 4.21 -3.27 3.19
CA GLU A 59 3.69 -2.79 4.47
C GLU A 59 2.21 -3.18 4.66
N ALA A 60 1.36 -2.93 3.66
CA ALA A 60 -0.03 -3.32 3.70
C ALA A 60 -0.22 -4.84 3.90
N ALA A 61 0.62 -5.66 3.23
CA ALA A 61 0.63 -7.12 3.40
C ALA A 61 0.98 -7.53 4.83
N ASN A 62 2.06 -6.97 5.38
CA ASN A 62 2.50 -7.26 6.75
C ASN A 62 1.41 -6.90 7.77
N LYS A 63 0.76 -5.73 7.62
CA LYS A 63 -0.33 -5.31 8.51
C LYS A 63 -1.57 -6.19 8.38
N HIS A 64 -1.88 -6.66 7.17
CA HIS A 64 -2.98 -7.59 6.95
C HIS A 64 -2.74 -8.93 7.67
N GLU A 65 -1.49 -9.41 7.68
CA GLU A 65 -1.10 -10.62 8.41
C GLU A 65 -1.11 -10.41 9.93
N GLU A 66 -0.60 -9.28 10.43
CA GLU A 66 -0.61 -8.93 11.86
C GLU A 66 -2.02 -9.02 12.46
N ILE A 67 -3.00 -8.36 11.84
CA ILE A 67 -4.40 -8.39 12.33
C ILE A 67 -4.98 -9.81 12.26
N GLY A 68 -4.56 -10.62 11.29
CA GLY A 68 -5.03 -12.00 11.19
C GLY A 68 -4.36 -12.99 12.14
N GLY A 69 -3.23 -12.63 12.71
CA GLY A 69 -2.51 -13.43 13.71
C GLY A 69 -2.96 -13.17 15.14
N GLU A 70 -3.61 -12.04 15.42
CA GLU A 70 -4.09 -11.66 16.77
C GLU A 70 -5.35 -12.42 17.22
N ASP A 71 -6.05 -13.11 16.30
CA ASP A 71 -7.28 -13.87 16.56
C ASP A 71 -7.06 -15.36 16.91
N ASN A 72 -5.83 -15.82 17.15
CA ASN A 72 -5.50 -17.22 17.53
C ASN A 72 -4.93 -17.38 18.94
#